data_AF-A0A1M6T830-F1
#
_entry.id   AF-A0A1M6T830-F1
#
_cell.length_a   1.000
_cell.length_b   1.000
_cell.length_c   1.000
_cell.angle_alpha   90.00
_cell.angle_beta   90.00
_cell.angle_gamma   90.00
#
_symmetry.space_group_name_H-M   'P 1'
#
loop_
_entity.id
_entity.type
_entity.pdbx_description
1 polymer ?
#
loop_
_entity_poly.entity_id
_entity_poly.type
_entity_poly.pdbx_seq_one_letter_code
_entity_poly.pdbx_strand_id
1 'polypeptide(L)'
;MTGQNEGMPLDYSPLALQLVDALLELGTPAHIANAFARVPRHRFLPRIFRGEDRTRYDRDTDPAAWLAAAYTDQPSPPRPTTEALAGWACPPPPPAPPR
;
A
#
# COMPACT_ATOMS: atom_id res chain seq x y z
N MET A 1 -6.01 23.77 24.36
CA MET A 1 -5.51 22.39 24.59
C MET A 1 -4.79 21.98 23.32
N THR A 2 -3.50 22.28 23.24
CA THR A 2 -2.68 22.07 22.04
C THR A 2 -1.82 20.86 22.30
N GLY A 3 -2.16 19.73 21.67
CA GLY A 3 -1.42 18.48 21.78
C GLY A 3 -0.03 18.67 21.19
N GLN A 4 0.96 18.82 22.06
CA GLN A 4 2.37 18.69 21.73
C GLN A 4 2.60 17.23 21.34
N ASN A 5 2.59 16.92 20.04
CA ASN A 5 3.13 15.65 19.58
C ASN A 5 4.66 15.80 19.58
N GLU A 6 5.21 15.34 20.69
CA GLU A 6 6.62 15.19 21.01
C GLU A 6 7.45 14.80 19.79
N GLY A 7 8.56 15.53 19.65
CA GLY A 7 9.63 15.20 18.74
C GLY A 7 10.17 13.81 19.05
N MET A 8 9.93 12.89 18.14
CA MET A 8 10.79 11.73 17.98
C MET A 8 11.55 11.99 16.67
N PRO A 9 12.89 12.07 16.69
CA PRO A 9 13.68 12.02 15.46
C PRO A 9 13.57 10.57 14.97
N LEU A 10 12.47 10.30 14.28
CA LEU A 10 12.27 9.03 13.66
C LEU A 10 13.09 9.08 12.39
N ASP A 11 14.18 8.31 12.35
CA ASP A 11 15.00 8.07 11.16
C ASP A 11 14.15 7.34 10.11
N TYR A 12 13.21 8.07 9.54
CA TYR A 12 12.34 7.62 8.49
C TYR A 12 13.06 7.76 7.17
N SER A 13 12.84 6.78 6.29
CA SER A 13 13.29 6.92 4.91
C SER A 13 12.70 8.21 4.32
N PRO A 14 13.47 9.00 3.56
CA PRO A 14 12.96 10.19 2.88
C PRO A 14 11.70 9.91 2.03
N LEU A 15 11.59 8.71 1.47
CA LEU A 15 10.40 8.26 0.71
C LEU A 15 9.18 8.04 1.60
N ALA A 16 9.36 7.61 2.85
CA ALA A 16 8.28 7.47 3.81
C ALA A 16 7.74 8.84 4.24
N LEU A 17 8.61 9.84 4.36
CA LEU A 17 8.21 11.23 4.64
C LEU A 17 7.44 11.84 3.47
N GLN A 18 7.92 11.65 2.23
CA GLN A 18 7.20 12.10 1.03
C GLN A 18 5.78 11.52 0.94
N LEU A 19 5.60 10.25 1.31
CA LEU A 19 4.27 9.63 1.37
C LEU A 19 3.38 10.29 2.45
N VAL A 20 3.94 10.65 3.62
CA VAL A 20 3.18 11.37 4.64
C VAL A 20 2.71 12.72 4.13
N ASP A 21 3.59 13.48 3.46
CA ASP A 21 3.25 14.78 2.89
C ASP A 21 2.11 14.65 1.87
N ALA A 22 2.20 13.69 0.95
CA ALA A 22 1.15 13.42 -0.04
C ALA A 22 -0.20 13.06 0.62
N LEU A 23 -0.19 12.24 1.67
CA LEU A 23 -1.41 11.86 2.39
C LEU A 23 -2.05 13.05 3.12
N LEU A 24 -1.23 13.96 3.67
CA LEU A 24 -1.72 15.19 4.31
C LEU A 24 -2.35 16.14 3.28
N GLU A 25 -1.75 16.28 2.09
CA GLU A 25 -2.32 17.07 0.99
C GLU A 25 -3.67 16.52 0.51
N LEU A 26 -3.86 15.20 0.57
CA LEU A 26 -5.13 14.53 0.27
C LEU A 26 -6.18 14.66 1.39
N GLY A 27 -5.87 15.34 2.50
CA GLY A 27 -6.78 15.55 3.62
C GLY A 27 -6.83 14.38 4.62
N THR A 28 -5.87 13.46 4.57
CA THR A 28 -5.77 12.37 5.54
C THR A 28 -5.48 12.93 6.94
N PRO A 29 -6.18 12.48 8.01
CA PRO A 29 -5.88 12.92 9.36
C PRO A 29 -4.42 12.67 9.74
N ALA A 30 -3.77 13.67 10.36
CA ALA A 30 -2.32 13.64 10.60
C ALA A 30 -1.86 12.41 11.42
N HIS A 31 -2.66 11.93 12.37
CA HIS A 31 -2.32 10.73 13.14
C HIS A 31 -2.32 9.45 12.28
N ILE A 32 -3.14 9.40 11.22
CA ILE A 32 -3.17 8.30 10.24
C ILE A 32 -1.98 8.44 9.29
N ALA A 33 -1.75 9.64 8.73
CA ALA A 33 -0.62 9.88 7.82
C ALA A 33 0.73 9.54 8.49
N ASN A 34 0.94 10.02 9.72
CA ASN A 34 2.15 9.72 10.50
C ASN A 34 2.34 8.24 10.83
N ALA A 35 1.26 7.43 10.86
CA ALA A 35 1.38 6.00 11.05
C ALA A 35 2.08 5.33 9.85
N PHE A 36 1.92 5.86 8.63
CA PHE A 36 2.57 5.32 7.43
C PHE A 36 4.08 5.51 7.44
N ALA A 37 4.61 6.58 8.05
CA ALA A 37 6.06 6.72 8.23
C ALA A 37 6.65 5.61 9.12
N ARG A 38 5.87 5.11 10.09
CA ARG A 38 6.27 4.02 10.99
C ARG A 38 6.23 2.64 10.34
N VAL A 39 5.50 2.48 9.25
CA VAL A 39 5.36 1.19 8.58
C VAL A 39 6.38 1.11 7.45
N PRO A 40 7.41 0.25 7.56
CA PRO A 40 8.33 0.02 6.45
C PRO A 40 7.62 -0.80 5.37
N ARG A 41 6.81 -0.15 4.52
CA ARG A 41 5.99 -0.77 3.45
C ARG A 41 6.78 -1.76 2.60
N HIS A 42 8.05 -1.42 2.35
CA HIS A 42 9.01 -2.27 1.66
C HIS A 42 9.29 -3.65 2.30
N ARG A 43 8.99 -3.86 3.59
CA ARG A 43 9.11 -5.18 4.24
C ARG A 43 7.95 -6.13 3.92
N PHE A 44 6.83 -5.59 3.47
CA PHE A 44 5.62 -6.37 3.16
C PHE A 44 5.50 -6.68 1.67
N LEU A 45 6.40 -6.15 0.84
CA LEU A 45 6.42 -6.41 -0.59
C LEU A 45 7.36 -7.58 -0.93
N PRO A 46 7.00 -8.39 -1.94
CA PRO A 46 7.89 -9.42 -2.43
C PRO A 46 9.14 -8.80 -3.05
N ARG A 47 10.22 -9.58 -3.11
CA ARG A 47 11.50 -9.18 -3.74
C ARG A 47 11.31 -8.68 -5.17
N ILE A 48 10.30 -9.21 -5.85
CA ILE A 48 9.96 -8.86 -7.22
C ILE A 48 8.46 -8.59 -7.27
N PHE A 49 8.07 -7.41 -7.75
CA PHE A 49 6.66 -7.08 -8.02
C PHE A 49 6.52 -6.34 -9.35
N ARG A 50 5.28 -6.22 -9.82
CA ARG A 50 4.94 -5.41 -10.99
C ARG A 50 4.25 -4.14 -10.53
N GLY A 51 4.74 -2.99 -10.99
CA GLY A 51 4.04 -1.71 -10.84
C GLY A 51 2.82 -1.64 -11.77
N GLU A 52 2.17 -0.48 -11.76
CA GLU A 52 0.96 -0.18 -12.56
C GLU A 52 1.17 -0.47 -14.06
N ASP A 53 2.26 0.03 -14.63
CA ASP A 53 2.63 -0.13 -16.05
C ASP A 53 3.07 -1.55 -16.41
N ARG A 54 2.87 -2.52 -15.50
CA ARG A 54 3.38 -3.90 -15.57
C ARG A 54 4.91 -3.99 -15.58
N THR A 55 5.59 -2.85 -15.39
CA THR A 55 7.03 -2.75 -15.18
C THR A 55 7.41 -3.63 -13.99
N ARG A 56 8.35 -4.53 -14.23
CA ARG A 56 8.88 -5.44 -13.21
C ARG A 56 9.97 -4.71 -12.44
N TYR A 57 9.80 -4.62 -11.13
CA TYR A 57 10.82 -4.13 -10.21
C TYR A 57 11.43 -5.29 -9.46
N ASP A 58 12.76 -5.31 -9.35
CA ASP A 58 13.53 -6.36 -8.69
C ASP A 58 14.49 -5.74 -7.68
N ARG A 59 14.33 -6.10 -6.40
CA ARG A 59 15.14 -5.56 -5.31
C ARG A 59 16.63 -5.87 -5.48
N ASP A 60 16.97 -7.02 -6.05
CA ASP A 60 18.35 -7.48 -6.14
C ASP A 60 19.07 -6.88 -7.36
N THR A 61 18.33 -6.49 -8.41
CA THR A 61 18.88 -5.88 -9.64
C THR A 61 18.92 -4.35 -9.58
N ASP A 62 17.85 -3.72 -9.10
CA ASP A 62 17.75 -2.26 -8.93
C ASP A 62 17.01 -1.93 -7.62
N PRO A 63 17.72 -1.93 -6.48
CA PRO A 63 17.11 -1.70 -5.17
C PRO A 63 16.50 -0.30 -5.04
N ALA A 64 17.03 0.70 -5.76
CA ALA A 64 16.56 2.07 -5.69
C ALA A 64 15.22 2.23 -6.41
N ALA A 65 15.11 1.76 -7.66
CA ALA A 65 13.84 1.79 -8.40
C ALA A 65 12.78 0.90 -7.74
N TRP A 66 13.18 -0.26 -7.21
CA TRP A 66 12.29 -1.14 -6.44
C TRP A 66 11.75 -0.44 -5.18
N LEU A 67 12.61 0.29 -4.44
CA LEU A 67 12.19 1.02 -3.24
C LEU A 67 11.30 2.22 -3.59
N ALA A 68 11.60 2.95 -4.67
CA ALA A 68 10.76 4.06 -5.12
C ALA A 68 9.35 3.57 -5.48
N ALA A 69 9.25 2.48 -6.25
CA ALA A 69 7.98 1.87 -6.62
C ALA A 69 7.22 1.28 -5.41
N ALA A 70 7.94 0.84 -4.36
CA ALA A 70 7.33 0.34 -3.12
C ALA A 70 6.58 1.42 -2.33
N TYR A 71 6.93 2.69 -2.52
CA TYR A 71 6.35 3.83 -1.81
C TYR A 71 5.40 4.67 -2.67
N THR A 72 5.14 4.29 -3.91
CA THR A 72 4.13 4.96 -4.75
C THR A 72 2.73 4.87 -4.12
N ASP A 73 1.95 5.95 -4.25
CA ASP A 73 0.58 6.10 -3.72
C ASP A 73 -0.45 5.13 -4.31
N GLN A 74 -0.11 4.48 -5.42
CA GLN A 74 -1.05 3.63 -6.12
C GLN A 74 -1.02 2.19 -5.61
N PRO A 75 -2.19 1.54 -5.49
CA PRO A 75 -2.28 0.15 -5.09
C PRO A 75 -1.53 -0.71 -6.11
N SER A 76 -0.57 -1.52 -5.65
CA SER A 76 0.01 -2.53 -6.52
C SER A 76 -1.10 -3.48 -6.95
N PRO A 77 -1.25 -3.78 -8.25
CA PRO A 77 -2.29 -4.69 -8.69
C PRO A 77 -2.08 -6.04 -7.96
N PRO A 78 -3.16 -6.67 -7.45
CA PRO A 78 -3.03 -7.97 -6.81
C PRO A 78 -2.32 -8.90 -7.79
N ARG A 79 -1.34 -9.65 -7.27
CA ARG A 79 -0.72 -10.74 -8.03
C ARG A 79 -1.87 -11.58 -8.60
N PRO A 80 -1.92 -11.85 -9.92
CA PRO A 80 -2.88 -12.81 -10.44
C PRO A 80 -2.57 -14.12 -9.72
N THR A 81 -3.44 -14.48 -8.79
CA THR A 81 -3.37 -15.77 -8.14
C THR A 81 -3.78 -16.74 -9.23
N THR A 82 -2.92 -17.68 -9.59
CA THR A 82 -3.28 -18.83 -10.44
C THR A 82 -4.20 -19.78 -9.67
N GLU A 83 -5.18 -19.23 -8.94
CA GLU A 83 -6.28 -19.88 -8.23
C GLU A 83 -7.56 -19.05 -8.45
N ALA A 84 -7.71 -18.47 -9.65
CA ALA A 84 -9.01 -18.02 -10.14
C ALA A 84 -9.86 -19.23 -10.56
N LEU A 85 -10.08 -20.16 -9.65
CA LEU A 85 -11.09 -21.22 -9.78
C LEU A 85 -11.58 -21.58 -8.37
N ALA A 86 -12.84 -21.25 -8.13
CA ALA A 86 -13.64 -21.56 -6.94
C ALA A 86 -13.29 -20.78 -5.66
N GLY A 87 -14.01 -19.69 -5.40
CA GLY A 87 -14.06 -19.17 -4.02
C GLY A 87 -14.98 -17.99 -3.79
N TRP A 88 -15.00 -16.99 -4.67
CA TRP A 88 -15.67 -15.71 -4.38
C TRP A 88 -16.83 -15.39 -5.31
N ALA A 89 -17.57 -16.41 -5.75
CA ALA A 89 -18.92 -16.16 -6.24
C ALA A 89 -19.83 -16.14 -4.99
N CYS A 90 -20.41 -14.98 -4.67
CA CYS A 90 -21.60 -14.96 -3.81
C CYS A 90 -22.58 -16.00 -4.38
N PRO A 91 -23.12 -16.91 -3.55
CA PRO A 91 -24.17 -17.80 -4.03
C PRO A 91 -25.32 -16.94 -4.56
N PRO A 92 -25.94 -17.29 -5.71
CA PRO A 92 -27.11 -16.58 -6.19
C PRO A 92 -28.20 -16.63 -5.11
N PRO A 93 -28.99 -15.55 -4.94
CA PRO A 93 -30.07 -15.54 -3.98
C PRO A 93 -31.06 -16.68 -4.28
N PRO A 94 -31.69 -17.30 -3.27
CA PRO A 94 -32.66 -18.36 -3.48
C PRO A 94 -33.82 -17.85 -4.34
N PRO A 95 -34.42 -18.71 -5.20
CA PRO A 95 -35.55 -18.32 -6.02
C PRO A 95 -36.72 -17.86 -5.14
N ALA A 96 -37.39 -16.78 -5.56
CA ALA A 96 -38.57 -16.27 -4.86
C ALA A 96 -39.68 -17.35 -4.79
N PRO A 97 -40.44 -17.41 -3.69
CA PRO A 97 -41.54 -18.37 -3.57
C PRO A 97 -42.63 -18.08 -4.62
N PRO A 98 -43.30 -19.12 -5.14
CA PRO A 98 -44.43 -18.94 -6.06
C PRO A 98 -45.58 -18.20 -5.36
N ARG A 99 -46.24 -17.31 -6.12
CA ARG A 99 -47.45 -16.59 -5.69
C ARG A 99 -48.67 -17.51 -5.62
#